data_AF-A0A182YCM6-F1
#
_entry.id   AF-A0A182YCM6-F1
#
_cell.length_a   1.000
_cell.length_b   1.000
_cell.length_c   1.000
_cell.angle_alpha   90.00
_cell.angle_beta   90.00
_cell.angle_gamma   90.00
#
_symmetry.space_group_name_H-M   'P 1'
#
loop_
_entity.id
_entity.type
_entity.pdbx_description
1 polymer ?
#
loop_
_entity_poly.entity_id
_entity_poly.type
_entity_poly.pdbx_seq_one_letter_code
_entity_poly.pdbx_strand_id
1 'polypeptide(L)'
;MGQLKIVPGGIQLTGQALVLNTLRASSIRSKHGQPISVESSRNLSVNTRNAYGAVENQLFLGHDRLEVLANHFRITDTHGTNLFAVDRDEVIVGAGSLRVEGEGGVAFRDSIQTPLVRADAGKDLKLESPTRSLEARATQEIFIQSRAGGIETTCLNDLKLHSVAGSVSILYLGRDLLLIRDRSY
;
A
#
# COMPACT_ATOMS: atom_id res chain seq x y z
N MET A 1 -4.63 -6.12 56.68
CA MET A 1 -3.43 -6.70 56.01
C MET A 1 -3.34 -6.12 54.60
N GLY A 2 -2.20 -5.57 54.21
CA GLY A 2 -2.04 -4.89 52.92
C GLY A 2 -1.95 -5.85 51.73
N GLN A 3 -2.19 -5.32 50.52
CA GLN A 3 -2.06 -6.05 49.25
C GLN A 3 -0.59 -6.33 48.89
N LEU A 4 0.35 -5.60 49.50
CA LEU A 4 1.79 -5.76 49.34
C LEU A 4 2.36 -6.62 50.49
N LYS A 5 3.09 -7.67 50.16
CA LYS A 5 3.77 -8.56 51.12
C LYS A 5 5.22 -8.76 50.72
N ILE A 6 6.12 -8.78 51.70
CA ILE A 6 7.49 -9.24 51.50
C ILE A 6 7.46 -10.77 51.56
N VAL A 7 8.03 -11.42 50.56
CA VAL A 7 8.14 -12.89 50.45
C VAL A 7 9.61 -13.26 50.19
N PRO A 8 10.03 -14.49 50.48
CA PRO A 8 11.35 -14.96 50.04
C PRO A 8 11.51 -14.74 48.53
N GLY A 9 12.53 -13.97 48.14
CA GLY A 9 12.77 -13.58 46.74
C GLY A 9 12.22 -12.22 46.31
N GLY A 10 11.50 -11.48 47.17
CA GLY A 10 11.18 -10.08 46.90
C GLY A 10 9.84 -9.61 47.47
N ILE A 11 9.07 -8.90 46.65
CA ILE A 11 7.79 -8.31 47.03
C ILE A 11 6.69 -8.90 46.16
N GLN A 12 5.62 -9.36 46.79
CA GLN A 12 4.41 -9.84 46.14
C GLN A 12 3.28 -8.84 46.35
N LEU A 13 2.67 -8.40 45.26
CA LEU A 13 1.44 -7.62 45.27
C LEU A 13 0.26 -8.50 44.84
N THR A 14 -0.77 -8.58 45.67
CA THR A 14 -2.04 -9.24 45.37
C THR A 14 -3.15 -8.18 45.33
N GLY A 15 -3.43 -7.64 44.15
CA GLY A 15 -4.44 -6.62 43.93
C GLY A 15 -3.90 -5.44 43.10
N GLN A 16 -4.34 -4.23 43.44
CA GLN A 16 -3.96 -2.99 42.78
C GLN A 16 -2.90 -2.26 43.60
N ALA A 17 -1.91 -1.67 42.94
CA ALA A 17 -1.00 -0.73 43.58
C ALA A 17 -0.76 0.47 42.66
N LEU A 18 -0.47 1.61 43.29
CA LEU A 18 -0.04 2.82 42.62
C LEU A 18 1.46 3.00 42.86
N VAL A 19 2.22 3.21 41.78
CA VAL A 19 3.61 3.64 41.86
C VAL A 19 3.63 5.15 41.66
N LEU A 20 4.02 5.91 42.69
CA LEU A 20 3.96 7.37 42.67
C LEU A 20 5.04 8.03 41.80
N ASN A 21 6.08 7.29 41.43
CA ASN A 21 7.18 7.80 40.61
C ASN A 21 7.65 6.73 39.61
N THR A 22 8.94 6.40 39.57
CA THR A 22 9.49 5.48 38.58
C THR A 22 9.44 4.03 39.09
N LEU A 23 8.81 3.14 38.31
CA LEU A 23 8.99 1.70 38.45
C LEU A 23 10.15 1.26 37.55
N ARG A 24 11.23 0.73 38.15
CA ARG A 24 12.32 0.09 37.42
C ARG A 24 12.20 -1.42 37.53
N ALA A 25 12.14 -2.09 36.39
CA ALA A 25 12.13 -3.54 36.31
C ALA A 25 13.04 -3.98 35.16
N SER A 26 13.76 -5.08 35.37
CA SER A 26 14.52 -5.75 34.30
C SER A 26 13.63 -6.57 33.37
N SER A 27 12.45 -6.98 33.84
CA SER A 27 11.48 -7.75 33.09
C SER A 27 10.07 -7.45 33.56
N ILE A 28 9.16 -7.27 32.61
CA ILE A 28 7.71 -7.17 32.85
C ILE A 28 7.07 -8.34 32.10
N ARG A 29 6.38 -9.22 32.83
CA ARG A 29 5.74 -10.41 32.26
C ARG A 29 4.38 -10.63 32.90
N SER A 30 3.41 -11.06 32.10
CA SER A 30 2.13 -11.58 32.58
C SER A 30 2.26 -13.03 33.04
N LYS A 31 1.20 -13.54 33.69
CA LYS A 31 1.08 -14.98 33.95
C LYS A 31 0.90 -15.73 32.63
N HIS A 32 1.26 -17.01 32.63
CA HIS A 32 1.05 -17.87 31.47
C HIS A 32 -0.41 -17.83 30.99
N GLY A 33 -0.62 -17.58 29.70
CA GLY A 33 -1.94 -17.47 29.08
C GLY A 33 -2.71 -16.18 29.39
N GLN A 34 -2.09 -15.20 30.06
CA GLN A 34 -2.69 -13.90 30.33
C GLN A 34 -1.97 -12.80 29.54
N PRO A 35 -2.66 -11.77 29.01
CA PRO A 35 -2.01 -10.66 28.33
C PRO A 35 -1.32 -9.71 29.32
N ILE A 36 -0.40 -8.90 28.81
CA ILE A 36 0.01 -7.66 29.47
C ILE A 36 -0.87 -6.56 28.88
N SER A 37 -1.72 -5.92 29.69
CA SER A 37 -2.45 -4.71 29.27
C SER A 37 -1.74 -3.48 29.79
N VAL A 38 -1.58 -2.47 28.92
CA VAL A 38 -1.06 -1.16 29.27
C VAL A 38 -2.09 -0.14 28.80
N GLU A 39 -2.70 0.54 29.75
CA GLU A 39 -3.70 1.58 29.49
C GLU A 39 -3.20 2.90 30.06
N SER A 40 -3.43 3.98 29.32
CA SER A 40 -2.97 5.31 29.70
C SER A 40 -4.02 6.34 29.31
N SER A 41 -4.32 7.27 30.21
CA SER A 41 -5.16 8.44 29.95
C SER A 41 -4.42 9.55 29.19
N ARG A 42 -3.11 9.37 28.99
CA ARG A 42 -2.21 10.26 28.25
C ARG A 42 -1.40 9.45 27.24
N ASN A 43 -0.55 10.12 26.48
CA ASN A 43 0.32 9.47 25.51
C ASN A 43 1.18 8.38 26.17
N LEU A 44 1.35 7.26 25.46
CA LEU A 44 2.26 6.18 25.81
C LEU A 44 3.49 6.25 24.88
N SER A 45 4.68 6.09 25.43
CA SER A 45 5.92 6.04 24.63
C SER A 45 6.80 4.88 25.07
N VAL A 46 7.23 4.06 24.11
CA VAL A 46 8.23 3.01 24.32
C VAL A 46 9.49 3.44 23.61
N ASN A 47 10.55 3.68 24.37
CA ASN A 47 11.81 4.19 23.85
C ASN A 47 12.94 3.20 24.10
N THR A 48 13.80 3.02 23.10
CA THR A 48 15.13 2.44 23.29
C THR A 48 16.14 3.58 23.32
N ARG A 49 17.19 3.42 24.14
CA ARG A 49 18.23 4.43 24.30
C ARG A 49 19.60 3.81 24.08
N ASN A 50 20.48 4.56 23.43
CA ASN A 50 21.87 4.15 23.22
C ASN A 50 22.69 4.26 24.52
N ALA A 51 23.99 3.92 24.45
CA ALA A 51 24.91 3.96 25.59
C ALA A 51 25.06 5.35 26.24
N TYR A 52 24.77 6.43 25.50
CA TYR A 52 24.81 7.81 25.98
C TYR A 52 23.46 8.28 26.54
N GLY A 53 22.45 7.39 26.56
CA GLY A 53 21.10 7.70 27.03
C GLY A 53 20.24 8.46 26.02
N ALA A 54 20.71 8.72 24.79
CA ALA A 54 19.92 9.34 23.74
C ALA A 54 18.90 8.33 23.18
N VAL A 55 17.69 8.79 22.84
CA VAL A 55 16.65 7.94 22.23
C VAL A 55 17.08 7.53 20.83
N GLU A 56 17.03 6.23 20.56
CA GLU A 56 17.42 5.64 19.26
C GLU A 56 16.20 5.19 18.46
N ASN A 57 15.25 4.53 19.13
CA ASN A 57 13.96 4.18 18.54
C ASN A 57 12.82 4.56 19.48
N GLN A 58 11.68 4.94 18.90
CA GLN A 58 10.49 5.32 19.65
C GLN A 58 9.24 4.74 18.98
N LEU A 59 8.37 4.15 19.79
CA LEU A 59 6.97 3.90 19.48
C LEU A 59 6.13 4.87 20.31
N PHE A 60 5.40 5.77 19.66
CA PHE A 60 4.58 6.77 20.30
C PHE A 60 3.10 6.53 19.97
N LEU A 61 2.29 6.36 21.01
CA LEU A 61 0.83 6.27 20.91
C LEU A 61 0.23 7.52 21.57
N GLY A 62 -0.27 8.43 20.74
CA GLY A 62 -1.02 9.62 21.14
C GLY A 62 -2.52 9.35 21.19
N HIS A 63 -3.30 10.41 21.44
CA HIS A 63 -4.77 10.32 21.43
C HIS A 63 -5.36 10.13 20.01
N ASP A 64 -4.62 10.51 18.97
CA ASP A 64 -5.08 10.55 17.57
C ASP A 64 -4.12 9.88 16.57
N ARG A 65 -2.95 9.43 17.03
CA ARG A 65 -1.89 8.95 16.13
C ARG A 65 -0.99 7.91 16.76
N LEU A 66 -0.43 7.09 15.88
CA LEU A 66 0.64 6.15 16.15
C LEU A 66 1.85 6.55 15.30
N GLU A 67 2.96 6.84 15.96
CA GLU A 67 4.20 7.25 15.30
C GLU A 67 5.33 6.28 15.66
N VAL A 68 6.19 6.00 14.67
CA VAL A 68 7.36 5.14 14.83
C VAL A 68 8.59 5.91 14.36
N LEU A 69 9.56 6.07 15.25
CA LEU A 69 10.91 6.52 14.94
C LEU A 69 11.83 5.30 14.95
N ALA A 70 12.28 4.86 13.78
CA ALA A 70 13.23 3.77 13.63
C ALA A 70 13.95 3.88 12.27
N ASN A 71 15.14 3.29 12.16
CA ASN A 71 15.82 3.17 10.87
C ASN A 71 15.14 2.15 9.94
N HIS A 72 14.49 1.14 10.52
CA HIS A 72 13.80 0.07 9.80
C HIS A 72 12.50 -0.27 10.54
N PHE A 73 11.39 -0.39 9.82
CA PHE A 73 10.12 -0.85 10.35
C PHE A 73 9.57 -1.99 9.49
N ARG A 74 9.12 -3.07 10.13
CA ARG A 74 8.70 -4.28 9.42
C ARG A 74 7.54 -4.97 10.15
N ILE A 75 6.59 -5.42 9.36
CA ILE A 75 5.48 -6.28 9.74
C ILE A 75 5.68 -7.61 9.01
N THR A 76 5.77 -8.71 9.76
CA THR A 76 5.94 -10.05 9.21
C THR A 76 4.75 -10.95 9.53
N ASP A 77 4.54 -11.98 8.71
CA ASP A 77 3.68 -13.10 9.08
C ASP A 77 4.35 -14.01 10.13
N THR A 78 3.65 -15.07 10.55
CA THR A 78 4.16 -16.05 11.52
C THR A 78 5.32 -16.90 11.01
N HIS A 79 5.59 -16.88 9.70
CA HIS A 79 6.70 -17.60 9.07
C HIS A 79 7.92 -16.70 8.86
N GLY A 80 7.82 -15.41 9.21
CA GLY A 80 8.88 -14.41 9.04
C GLY A 80 8.89 -13.71 7.69
N THR A 81 7.88 -13.93 6.84
CA THR A 81 7.75 -13.26 5.54
C THR A 81 7.34 -11.81 5.75
N ASN A 82 7.98 -10.87 5.05
CA ASN A 82 7.61 -9.45 5.11
C ASN A 82 6.23 -9.22 4.47
N LEU A 83 5.28 -8.69 5.23
CA LEU A 83 3.99 -8.20 4.73
C LEU A 83 4.07 -6.71 4.38
N PHE A 84 4.78 -5.94 5.21
CA PHE A 84 5.10 -4.54 4.99
C PHE A 84 6.48 -4.23 5.57
N ALA A 85 7.34 -3.54 4.85
CA ALA A 85 8.61 -3.06 5.38
C ALA A 85 8.95 -1.68 4.80
N VAL A 86 9.61 -0.86 5.60
CA VAL A 86 10.12 0.45 5.18
C VAL A 86 11.46 0.73 5.83
N ASP A 87 12.37 1.29 5.04
CA ASP A 87 13.63 1.88 5.49
C ASP A 87 13.92 3.17 4.70
N ARG A 88 15.20 3.57 4.63
CA ARG A 88 15.62 4.79 3.93
C ARG A 88 15.54 4.66 2.40
N ASP A 89 15.67 3.44 1.88
CA ASP A 89 15.90 3.17 0.47
C ASP A 89 14.63 2.70 -0.22
N GLU A 90 13.82 1.87 0.46
CA GLU A 90 12.61 1.32 -0.15
C GLU A 90 11.43 1.10 0.80
N VAL A 91 10.25 0.91 0.19
CA VAL A 91 9.02 0.43 0.82
C VAL A 91 8.61 -0.87 0.14
N ILE A 92 8.51 -1.94 0.91
CA ILE A 92 8.09 -3.26 0.43
C ILE A 92 6.67 -3.54 0.91
N VAL A 93 5.78 -3.89 -0.02
CA VAL A 93 4.45 -4.44 0.26
C VAL A 93 4.43 -5.89 -0.23
N GLY A 94 4.58 -6.84 0.69
CA GLY A 94 4.69 -8.28 0.39
C GLY A 94 3.37 -9.05 0.50
N ALA A 95 2.25 -8.35 0.69
CA ALA A 95 0.93 -8.97 0.71
C ALA A 95 0.58 -9.53 -0.69
N GLY A 96 -0.08 -10.70 -0.74
CA GLY A 96 -0.47 -11.34 -2.01
C GLY A 96 -1.50 -10.55 -2.84
N SER A 97 -2.15 -9.56 -2.24
CA SER A 97 -3.03 -8.61 -2.92
C SER A 97 -2.99 -7.26 -2.21
N LEU A 98 -2.84 -6.18 -2.98
CA LEU A 98 -2.96 -4.80 -2.52
C LEU A 98 -4.19 -4.18 -3.18
N ARG A 99 -5.15 -3.75 -2.37
CA ARG A 99 -6.41 -3.15 -2.84
C ARG A 99 -6.54 -1.72 -2.34
N VAL A 100 -6.83 -0.80 -3.26
CA VAL A 100 -7.04 0.63 -2.98
C VAL A 100 -8.49 0.94 -3.28
N GLU A 101 -9.29 1.19 -2.23
CA GLU A 101 -10.76 1.37 -2.34
C GLU A 101 -11.22 2.84 -2.26
N GLY A 102 -10.32 3.78 -1.97
CA GLY A 102 -10.68 5.20 -1.91
C GLY A 102 -11.11 5.72 -3.29
N GLU A 103 -12.12 6.60 -3.33
CA GLU A 103 -12.65 7.17 -4.58
C GLU A 103 -11.58 7.88 -5.42
N GLY A 104 -10.58 8.48 -4.78
CA GLY A 104 -9.45 9.12 -5.45
C GLY A 104 -8.40 8.15 -6.01
N GLY A 105 -8.53 6.85 -5.75
CA GLY A 105 -7.61 5.82 -6.20
C GLY A 105 -6.19 6.02 -5.67
N VAL A 106 -5.20 5.75 -6.52
CA VAL A 106 -3.78 5.92 -6.24
C VAL A 106 -3.15 6.80 -7.33
N ALA A 107 -2.34 7.76 -6.90
CA ALA A 107 -1.60 8.64 -7.79
C ALA A 107 -0.12 8.24 -7.81
N PHE A 108 0.42 8.01 -9.00
CA PHE A 108 1.83 7.71 -9.21
C PHE A 108 2.49 8.88 -9.93
N ARG A 109 3.58 9.41 -9.37
CA ARG A 109 4.32 10.53 -9.97
C ARG A 109 5.28 10.08 -11.08
N ASP A 110 5.82 8.88 -10.91
CA ASP A 110 6.79 8.27 -11.80
C ASP A 110 6.19 7.04 -12.49
N SER A 111 7.06 6.16 -12.98
CA SER A 111 6.67 4.97 -13.73
C SER A 111 6.22 3.83 -12.82
N ILE A 112 5.20 3.11 -13.28
CA ILE A 112 4.79 1.83 -12.70
C ILE A 112 5.22 0.75 -13.67
N GLN A 113 5.99 -0.22 -13.17
CA GLN A 113 6.28 -1.43 -13.93
C GLN A 113 5.35 -2.54 -13.47
N THR A 114 4.49 -3.01 -14.37
CA THR A 114 3.58 -4.15 -14.11
C THR A 114 3.51 -5.03 -15.36
N PRO A 115 3.47 -6.37 -15.21
CA PRO A 115 3.30 -7.28 -16.34
C PRO A 115 1.89 -7.22 -16.94
N LEU A 116 0.89 -6.78 -16.18
CA LEU A 116 -0.51 -6.78 -16.63
C LEU A 116 -1.29 -5.63 -16.00
N VAL A 117 -2.12 -4.98 -16.82
CA VAL A 117 -3.16 -4.06 -16.39
C VAL A 117 -4.50 -4.60 -16.88
N ARG A 118 -5.45 -4.80 -15.98
CA ARG A 118 -6.77 -5.39 -16.29
C ARG A 118 -7.84 -4.82 -15.35
N ALA A 119 -9.05 -4.66 -15.85
CA ALA A 119 -10.23 -4.37 -15.02
C ALA A 119 -10.86 -5.64 -14.42
N ASP A 120 -11.70 -5.46 -13.40
CA ASP A 120 -12.53 -6.53 -12.85
C ASP A 120 -13.45 -7.16 -13.90
N ALA A 121 -13.91 -8.38 -13.67
CA ALA A 121 -14.88 -9.03 -14.55
C ALA A 121 -16.16 -8.19 -14.67
N GLY A 122 -16.60 -7.94 -15.90
CA GLY A 122 -17.78 -7.14 -16.19
C GLY A 122 -17.58 -5.62 -16.09
N LYS A 123 -16.35 -5.14 -15.84
CA LYS A 123 -16.00 -3.71 -15.87
C LYS A 123 -15.07 -3.40 -17.03
N ASP A 124 -15.15 -2.16 -17.51
CA ASP A 124 -14.26 -1.66 -18.54
C ASP A 124 -12.90 -1.25 -17.95
N LEU A 125 -11.81 -1.59 -18.66
CA LEU A 125 -10.52 -0.97 -18.42
C LEU A 125 -10.50 0.38 -19.15
N LYS A 126 -10.56 1.48 -18.40
CA LYS A 126 -10.49 2.84 -18.94
C LYS A 126 -9.08 3.39 -18.74
N LEU A 127 -8.46 3.80 -19.85
CA LEU A 127 -7.21 4.56 -19.87
C LEU A 127 -7.53 5.93 -20.46
N GLU A 128 -7.46 6.98 -19.66
CA GLU A 128 -7.87 8.33 -20.07
C GLU A 128 -6.81 9.38 -19.76
N SER A 129 -6.72 10.39 -20.62
CA SER A 129 -5.87 11.57 -20.45
C SER A 129 -6.70 12.81 -20.81
N PRO A 130 -7.51 13.33 -19.88
CA PRO A 130 -8.52 14.35 -20.22
C PRO A 130 -7.96 15.66 -20.77
N THR A 131 -6.74 16.02 -20.37
CA THR A 131 -6.10 17.31 -20.71
C THR A 131 -4.84 17.16 -21.56
N ARG A 132 -4.40 15.94 -21.81
CA ARG A 132 -3.11 15.64 -22.46
C ARG A 132 -3.29 14.47 -23.42
N SER A 133 -2.20 13.75 -23.69
CA SER A 133 -2.16 12.57 -24.53
C SER A 133 -2.14 11.31 -23.68
N LEU A 134 -2.71 10.22 -24.21
CA LEU A 134 -2.41 8.86 -23.81
C LEU A 134 -1.52 8.28 -24.92
N GLU A 135 -0.37 7.70 -24.57
CA GLU A 135 0.54 7.11 -25.54
C GLU A 135 0.84 5.66 -25.17
N ALA A 136 0.77 4.76 -26.16
CA ALA A 136 1.19 3.37 -26.05
C ALA A 136 2.36 3.12 -27.01
N ARG A 137 3.46 2.58 -26.50
CA ARG A 137 4.67 2.23 -27.27
C ARG A 137 5.03 0.77 -27.03
N ALA A 138 5.43 0.08 -28.08
CA ALA A 138 5.98 -1.27 -28.00
C ALA A 138 7.23 -1.39 -28.88
N THR A 139 8.14 -2.30 -28.54
CA THR A 139 9.36 -2.56 -29.33
C THR A 139 9.07 -3.28 -30.63
N GLN A 140 8.05 -4.15 -30.64
CA GLN A 140 7.64 -4.92 -31.81
C GLN A 140 6.26 -4.47 -32.27
N GLU A 141 5.21 -4.79 -31.52
CA GLU A 141 3.84 -4.62 -31.97
C GLU A 141 2.90 -4.24 -30.82
N ILE A 142 1.84 -3.50 -31.16
CA ILE A 142 0.70 -3.21 -30.27
C ILE A 142 -0.52 -3.88 -30.89
N PHE A 143 -1.09 -4.86 -30.18
CA PHE A 143 -2.33 -5.51 -30.57
C PHE A 143 -3.52 -4.88 -29.84
N ILE A 144 -4.43 -4.27 -30.60
CA ILE A 144 -5.73 -3.83 -30.10
C ILE A 144 -6.77 -4.81 -30.63
N GLN A 145 -7.31 -5.66 -29.75
CA GLN A 145 -8.24 -6.73 -30.12
C GLN A 145 -9.42 -6.80 -29.16
N SER A 146 -10.60 -7.12 -29.69
CA SER A 146 -11.80 -7.44 -28.92
C SER A 146 -12.30 -8.82 -29.32
N ARG A 147 -12.37 -9.75 -28.35
CA ARG A 147 -12.89 -11.12 -28.59
C ARG A 147 -14.41 -11.16 -28.66
N ALA A 148 -15.08 -10.26 -27.95
CA ALA A 148 -16.52 -10.12 -27.91
C ALA A 148 -16.86 -8.63 -27.83
N GLY A 149 -17.65 -8.14 -28.79
CA GLY A 149 -17.94 -6.71 -28.98
C GLY A 149 -17.15 -6.10 -30.14
N GLY A 150 -17.22 -4.76 -30.27
CA GLY A 150 -16.47 -3.98 -31.25
C GLY A 150 -15.29 -3.24 -30.60
N ILE A 151 -14.43 -2.66 -31.44
CA ILE A 151 -13.50 -1.60 -31.04
C ILE A 151 -14.10 -0.30 -31.57
N GLU A 152 -14.47 0.61 -30.67
CA GLU A 152 -14.95 1.94 -31.03
C GLU A 152 -13.85 2.96 -30.74
N THR A 153 -13.63 3.88 -31.66
CA THR A 153 -12.71 5.00 -31.46
C THR A 153 -13.42 6.28 -31.88
N THR A 154 -13.55 7.21 -30.95
CA THR A 154 -14.17 8.52 -31.17
C THR A 154 -13.17 9.62 -30.88
N CYS A 155 -13.18 10.68 -31.68
CA CYS A 155 -12.31 11.83 -31.53
C CYS A 155 -13.09 13.11 -31.87
N LEU A 156 -12.84 14.20 -31.13
CA LEU A 156 -13.48 15.49 -31.42
C LEU A 156 -12.97 16.11 -32.72
N ASN A 157 -11.66 16.02 -32.97
CA ASN A 157 -11.00 16.65 -34.11
C ASN A 157 -10.53 15.59 -35.12
N ASP A 158 -9.37 14.97 -34.88
CA ASP A 158 -8.76 14.05 -35.83
C ASP A 158 -8.48 12.68 -35.20
N LEU A 159 -8.73 11.61 -35.96
CA LEU A 159 -8.15 10.28 -35.74
C LEU A 159 -7.05 10.06 -36.78
N LYS A 160 -5.79 10.04 -36.37
CA LYS A 160 -4.63 9.83 -37.26
C LYS A 160 -4.02 8.46 -37.01
N LEU A 161 -4.08 7.59 -38.01
CA LEU A 161 -3.36 6.32 -38.03
C LEU A 161 -2.15 6.48 -38.97
N HIS A 162 -0.95 6.43 -38.40
CA HIS A 162 0.28 6.65 -39.15
C HIS A 162 1.31 5.56 -38.83
N SER A 163 1.95 5.01 -39.87
CA SER A 163 3.06 4.08 -39.73
C SER A 163 4.32 4.73 -40.28
N VAL A 164 5.41 4.73 -39.49
CA VAL A 164 6.70 5.35 -39.86
C VAL A 164 7.52 4.42 -40.78
N ALA A 165 7.50 3.12 -40.51
CA ALA A 165 8.31 2.11 -41.20
C ALA A 165 7.55 0.80 -41.41
N GLY A 166 6.28 0.88 -41.86
CA GLY A 166 5.42 -0.28 -42.09
C GLY A 166 4.12 0.12 -42.78
N SER A 167 3.05 -0.64 -42.52
CA SER A 167 1.72 -0.36 -43.04
C SER A 167 0.70 -0.23 -41.91
N VAL A 168 -0.32 0.60 -42.12
CA VAL A 168 -1.54 0.54 -41.31
C VAL A 168 -2.49 -0.41 -42.03
N SER A 169 -2.78 -1.56 -41.40
CA SER A 169 -3.68 -2.57 -41.95
C SER A 169 -4.91 -2.70 -41.06
N ILE A 170 -6.08 -2.38 -41.60
CA ILE A 170 -7.36 -2.61 -40.92
C ILE A 170 -7.96 -3.89 -41.51
N LEU A 171 -7.93 -4.98 -40.75
CA LEU A 171 -8.53 -6.24 -41.16
C LEU A 171 -9.96 -6.33 -40.62
N TYR A 172 -10.94 -6.27 -41.53
CA TYR A 172 -12.34 -6.48 -41.22
C TYR A 172 -12.78 -7.85 -41.76
N LEU A 173 -13.32 -8.71 -40.90
CA LEU A 173 -13.77 -10.07 -41.24
C LEU A 173 -15.31 -10.22 -41.22
N GLY A 174 -16.05 -9.12 -41.43
CA GLY A 174 -17.52 -9.12 -41.52
C GLY A 174 -18.04 -8.96 -42.95
N ARG A 175 -19.37 -9.01 -43.12
CA ARG A 175 -20.02 -9.01 -44.45
C ARG A 175 -20.20 -7.63 -45.09
N ASP A 176 -20.15 -6.53 -44.32
CA ASP A 176 -20.45 -5.18 -44.83
C ASP A 176 -19.36 -4.17 -44.42
N LEU A 177 -18.63 -3.62 -45.40
CA LEU A 177 -17.75 -2.48 -45.21
C LEU A 177 -18.44 -1.22 -45.75
N LEU A 178 -18.94 -0.35 -44.87
CA LEU A 178 -19.46 0.96 -45.26
C LEU A 178 -18.34 2.01 -45.15
N LEU A 179 -17.64 2.27 -46.27
CA LEU A 179 -16.75 3.42 -46.40
C LEU A 179 -17.61 4.65 -46.75
N ILE A 180 -17.92 5.49 -45.76
CA ILE A 180 -18.49 6.82 -46.03
C ILE A 180 -17.34 7.72 -46.48
N ARG A 181 -17.25 7.93 -47.79
CA ARG A 181 -16.38 8.97 -48.37
C ARG A 181 -17.16 10.27 -48.36
N ASP A 182 -16.91 11.12 -47.37
CA ASP A 182 -17.40 12.49 -47.45
C ASP A 182 -16.59 13.25 -48.50
N ARG A 183 -17.27 13.72 -49.55
CA ARG A 183 -16.70 14.67 -50.51
C ARG A 183 -17.05 16.06 -49.98
N SER A 184 -16.12 16.65 -49.24
CA SER A 184 -16.14 18.08 -48.99
C SER A 184 -15.30 18.79 -50.06
N TYR A 185 -16.04 19.44 -50.99
CA TYR A 185 -15.73 20.40 -52.07
C TYR A 185 -14.38 20.35 -52.80
#